data_AF-A0AA41RJZ2-F1
#
_entry.id   AF-A0AA41RJZ2-F1
#
_cell.length_a   1.000
_cell.length_b   1.000
_cell.length_c   1.000
_cell.angle_alpha   90.00
_cell.angle_beta   90.00
_cell.angle_gamma   90.00
#
_symmetry.space_group_name_H-M   'P 1'
#
loop_
_entity.id
_entity.type
_entity.pdbx_description
1 polymer ?
#
loop_
_entity_poly.entity_id
_entity_poly.type
_entity_poly.pdbx_seq_one_letter_code
_entity_poly.pdbx_strand_id
1 'polypeptide(L)'
;MDNLNDLDEVTRLEIEGFKAGTYLKLEVRNVPFEITKNIDPYSPILVGGIGFEEENVGFMQARLKKHSWHKKSLKTRDPLIVSVGWRRYQTRPIYAQEVGDNRLRPIHCTPEHEDCLEMFWGPLAPPNTGVVAIHNLAGRKV
;
A
#
# COMPACT_ATOMS: atom_id res chain seq x y z
N MET A 1 -15.20 -26.31 -14.81
CA MET A 1 -14.08 -25.46 -15.24
C MET A 1 -13.55 -25.90 -16.62
N ASP A 2 -14.30 -26.74 -17.35
CA ASP A 2 -13.83 -27.43 -18.57
C ASP A 2 -14.34 -26.82 -19.90
N ASN A 3 -15.10 -25.72 -19.87
CA ASN A 3 -15.78 -25.17 -21.05
C ASN A 3 -14.94 -24.19 -21.89
N LEU A 4 -13.65 -24.00 -21.60
CA LEU A 4 -12.80 -23.04 -22.31
C LEU A 4 -11.61 -23.68 -23.06
N ASN A 5 -11.44 -24.99 -22.96
CA ASN A 5 -10.40 -25.71 -23.69
C ASN A 5 -10.72 -25.86 -25.19
N ASP A 6 -12.01 -25.74 -25.54
CA ASP A 6 -12.50 -25.89 -26.93
C ASP A 6 -12.45 -24.58 -27.73
N LEU A 7 -12.06 -23.45 -27.11
CA LEU A 7 -11.91 -22.18 -27.79
C LEU A 7 -10.53 -22.02 -28.44
N ASP A 8 -10.51 -21.26 -29.52
CA ASP A 8 -9.32 -20.67 -30.12
C ASP A 8 -8.43 -20.02 -29.05
N GLU A 9 -7.11 -20.23 -29.18
CA GLU A 9 -6.08 -19.67 -28.31
C GLU A 9 -6.18 -18.14 -28.15
N VAL A 10 -6.50 -17.42 -29.22
CA VAL A 10 -6.71 -15.97 -29.25
C VAL A 10 -7.90 -15.58 -28.38
N THR A 11 -9.05 -16.21 -28.61
CA THR A 11 -10.28 -15.93 -27.83
C THR A 11 -10.11 -16.30 -26.37
N ARG A 12 -9.38 -17.38 -26.08
CA ARG A 12 -9.05 -17.78 -24.72
C ARG A 12 -8.19 -16.75 -24.01
N LEU A 13 -7.20 -16.18 -24.72
CA LEU A 13 -6.31 -15.15 -24.19
C LEU A 13 -7.05 -13.83 -23.93
N GLU A 14 -8.02 -13.46 -24.77
CA GLU A 14 -8.85 -12.26 -24.53
C GLU A 14 -9.75 -12.39 -23.29
N ILE A 15 -10.25 -13.60 -23.01
CA ILE A 15 -11.18 -13.85 -21.89
C ILE A 15 -10.43 -14.10 -20.57
N GLU A 16 -9.45 -15.00 -20.55
CA GLU A 16 -8.73 -15.38 -19.33
C GLU A 16 -7.51 -14.50 -19.06
N GLY A 17 -6.97 -13.84 -20.09
CA GLY A 17 -5.66 -13.20 -20.02
C GLY A 17 -4.50 -14.20 -19.97
N PHE A 18 -3.34 -13.73 -19.51
CA PHE A 18 -2.15 -14.55 -19.37
C PHE A 18 -2.16 -15.34 -18.06
N LYS A 19 -1.92 -16.66 -18.14
CA LYS A 19 -1.86 -17.55 -16.96
C LYS A 19 -0.58 -17.32 -16.17
N ALA A 20 -0.66 -17.50 -14.85
CA ALA A 20 0.49 -17.44 -13.96
C ALA A 20 1.58 -18.44 -14.40
N GLY A 21 2.85 -18.00 -14.39
CA GLY A 21 3.99 -18.79 -14.86
C GLY A 21 4.38 -18.56 -16.34
N THR A 22 3.57 -17.82 -17.11
CA THR A 22 3.92 -17.44 -18.48
C THR A 22 5.02 -16.37 -18.49
N TYR A 23 6.07 -16.57 -19.29
CA TYR A 23 7.11 -15.55 -19.48
C TYR A 23 6.60 -14.48 -20.47
N LEU A 24 6.61 -13.21 -20.04
CA LEU A 24 6.06 -12.09 -20.80
C LEU A 24 7.12 -11.01 -21.03
N LYS A 25 6.98 -10.30 -22.16
CA LYS A 25 7.71 -9.06 -22.44
C LYS A 25 6.74 -7.88 -22.30
N LEU A 26 7.04 -6.96 -21.39
CA LEU A 26 6.25 -5.75 -21.16
C LEU A 26 6.95 -4.55 -21.80
N GLU A 27 6.24 -3.80 -22.64
CA GLU A 27 6.68 -2.51 -23.15
C GLU A 27 5.94 -1.41 -22.37
N VAL A 28 6.68 -0.59 -21.62
CA VAL A 28 6.14 0.54 -20.86
C VAL A 28 6.60 1.83 -21.51
N ARG A 29 5.65 2.72 -21.82
CA ARG A 29 5.93 4.03 -22.44
C ARG A 29 5.97 5.13 -21.38
N ASN A 30 6.62 6.24 -21.71
CA ASN A 30 6.74 7.42 -20.83
C ASN A 30 7.39 7.14 -19.46
N VAL A 31 8.37 6.23 -19.44
CA VAL A 31 9.17 5.98 -18.23
C VAL A 31 10.09 7.20 -17.97
N PRO A 32 10.10 7.78 -16.76
CA PRO A 32 11.01 8.86 -16.40
C PRO A 32 12.47 8.48 -16.66
N PHE A 33 13.23 9.42 -17.24
CA PHE A 33 14.63 9.21 -17.62
C PHE A 33 15.53 8.88 -16.41
N GLU A 34 15.19 9.39 -15.24
CA GLU A 34 15.93 9.15 -14.00
C GLU A 34 15.90 7.67 -13.60
N ILE A 35 14.81 6.95 -13.92
CA ILE A 35 14.72 5.52 -13.65
C ILE A 35 15.68 4.78 -14.56
N THR A 36 15.62 5.03 -15.87
CA THR A 36 16.47 4.30 -16.83
C THR A 36 17.96 4.57 -16.63
N LYS A 37 18.33 5.79 -16.21
CA LYS A 37 19.71 6.16 -15.90
C LYS A 37 20.25 5.52 -14.62
N ASN A 38 19.41 5.36 -13.60
CA ASN A 38 19.84 4.93 -12.26
C ASN A 38 19.34 3.52 -11.88
N ILE A 39 19.04 2.65 -12.85
CA ILE A 39 18.72 1.25 -12.58
C ILE A 39 19.94 0.57 -11.94
N ASP A 40 19.74 0.09 -10.71
CA ASP A 40 20.67 -0.77 -10.02
C ASP A 40 20.21 -2.24 -10.18
N PRO A 41 21.02 -3.14 -10.77
CA PRO A 41 20.69 -4.56 -10.89
C PRO A 41 20.39 -5.26 -9.55
N TYR A 42 20.87 -4.71 -8.42
CA TYR A 42 20.59 -5.25 -7.09
C TYR A 42 19.26 -4.77 -6.50
N SER A 43 18.57 -3.82 -7.16
CA SER A 43 17.26 -3.33 -6.76
C SER A 43 16.16 -3.94 -7.67
N PRO A 44 15.37 -4.90 -7.16
CA PRO A 44 14.38 -5.58 -7.99
C PRO A 44 13.24 -4.65 -8.40
N ILE A 45 12.80 -4.78 -9.65
CA ILE A 45 11.60 -4.11 -10.16
C ILE A 45 10.42 -5.05 -10.01
N LEU A 46 9.44 -4.64 -9.21
CA LEU A 46 8.18 -5.37 -9.01
C LEU A 46 7.07 -4.67 -9.78
N VAL A 47 6.32 -5.42 -10.59
CA VAL A 47 5.18 -4.93 -11.36
C VAL A 47 3.93 -5.60 -10.81
N GLY A 48 2.95 -4.79 -10.40
CA GLY A 48 1.66 -5.24 -9.87
C GLY A 48 0.50 -4.63 -10.65
N GLY A 49 -0.58 -5.40 -10.80
CA GLY A 49 -1.85 -4.88 -11.31
C GLY A 49 -2.57 -4.09 -10.22
N ILE A 50 -3.15 -2.96 -10.60
CA ILE A 50 -3.92 -2.08 -9.72
C ILE A 50 -5.41 -2.36 -9.97
N GLY A 51 -6.18 -2.63 -8.91
CA GLY A 51 -7.62 -2.78 -9.02
C GLY A 51 -8.33 -1.44 -9.26
N PHE A 52 -9.55 -1.47 -9.82
CA PHE A 52 -10.33 -0.25 -10.08
C PHE A 52 -10.56 0.61 -8.82
N GLU A 53 -10.77 -0.02 -7.67
CA GLU A 53 -10.91 0.68 -6.39
C GLU A 53 -9.60 1.35 -5.94
N GLU A 54 -8.46 0.73 -6.27
CA GLU A 54 -7.11 1.18 -5.88
C GLU A 54 -6.57 2.33 -6.74
N GLU A 55 -7.29 2.72 -7.79
CA GLU A 55 -6.97 3.89 -8.61
C GLU A 55 -7.45 5.19 -7.96
N ASN A 56 -8.50 5.11 -7.15
CA ASN A 56 -9.10 6.27 -6.49
C ASN A 56 -8.26 6.77 -5.32
N VAL A 57 -8.40 8.06 -5.01
CA VAL A 57 -7.78 8.71 -3.85
C VAL A 57 -8.85 9.15 -2.86
N GLY A 58 -8.57 9.00 -1.56
CA GLY A 58 -9.54 9.30 -0.52
C GLY A 58 -8.95 9.27 0.88
N PHE A 59 -9.82 9.48 1.87
CA PHE A 59 -9.48 9.23 3.27
C PHE A 59 -9.67 7.74 3.57
N MET A 60 -8.63 7.13 4.12
CA MET A 60 -8.69 5.77 4.64
C MET A 60 -8.68 5.80 6.17
N GLN A 61 -9.45 4.89 6.75
CA GLN A 61 -9.43 4.60 8.18
C GLN A 61 -8.80 3.23 8.38
N ALA A 62 -7.68 3.20 9.09
CA ALA A 62 -6.97 1.97 9.45
C ALA A 62 -6.95 1.79 10.97
N ARG A 63 -6.85 0.54 11.42
CA ARG A 63 -6.49 0.23 12.81
C ARG A 63 -4.98 0.06 12.89
N LEU A 64 -4.34 0.92 13.68
CA LEU A 64 -2.89 0.92 13.86
C LEU A 64 -2.55 0.57 15.31
N LYS A 65 -1.62 -0.37 15.46
CA LYS A 65 -0.92 -0.63 16.71
C LYS A 65 0.52 -0.16 16.59
N LYS A 66 1.02 0.58 17.58
CA LYS A 66 2.45 0.90 17.64
C LYS A 66 3.24 -0.41 17.73
N HIS A 67 4.23 -0.58 16.85
CA HIS A 67 5.11 -1.74 16.92
C HIS A 67 5.87 -1.75 18.26
N SER A 68 5.91 -2.90 18.96
CA SER A 68 6.45 -3.00 20.33
C SER A 68 7.91 -2.57 20.46
N TRP A 69 8.71 -2.70 19.39
CA TRP A 69 10.12 -2.26 19.38
C TRP A 69 10.31 -0.80 18.97
N HIS A 70 9.25 -0.10 18.56
CA HIS A 70 9.32 1.31 18.22
C HIS A 70 9.18 2.19 19.47
N LYS A 71 10.30 2.79 19.90
CA LYS A 71 10.40 3.52 21.16
C LYS A 71 9.65 4.86 21.18
N LYS A 72 9.47 5.51 20.03
CA LYS A 72 8.84 6.84 19.96
C LYS A 72 7.34 6.71 19.74
N SER A 73 6.56 7.56 20.40
CA SER A 73 5.14 7.69 20.05
C SER A 73 5.00 8.49 18.76
N LEU A 74 4.13 8.02 17.86
CA LEU A 74 3.79 8.76 16.64
C LEU A 74 2.80 9.85 17.02
N LYS A 75 3.05 11.08 16.57
CA LYS A 75 2.16 12.22 16.85
C LYS A 75 1.23 12.48 15.68
N THR A 76 0.04 12.95 15.99
CA THR A 76 -0.94 13.35 14.98
C THR A 76 -0.38 14.49 14.12
N ARG A 77 -0.56 14.39 12.79
CA ARG A 77 -0.07 15.29 11.73
C ARG A 77 1.44 15.29 11.49
N ASP A 78 2.22 14.46 12.18
CA ASP A 78 3.61 14.25 11.81
C ASP A 78 3.69 13.43 10.51
N PRO A 79 4.65 13.72 9.62
CA PRO A 79 4.82 12.91 8.42
C PRO A 79 5.14 11.45 8.74
N LEU A 80 4.45 10.55 8.06
CA LEU A 80 4.61 9.10 8.19
C LEU A 80 4.60 8.46 6.81
N ILE A 81 5.50 7.53 6.57
CA ILE A 81 5.56 6.78 5.32
C ILE A 81 4.71 5.54 5.51
N VAL A 82 3.65 5.41 4.73
CA VAL A 82 2.75 4.26 4.75
C VAL A 82 3.04 3.37 3.55
N SER A 83 3.04 2.06 3.80
CA SER A 83 3.08 1.02 2.78
C SER A 83 1.73 0.31 2.82
N VAL A 84 0.95 0.49 1.75
CA VAL A 84 -0.39 -0.08 1.60
C VAL A 84 -0.51 -0.66 0.20
N GLY A 85 -0.79 -1.97 0.11
CA GLY A 85 -0.78 -2.68 -1.16
C GLY A 85 0.56 -2.51 -1.90
N TRP A 86 0.50 -2.10 -3.17
CA TRP A 86 1.69 -1.85 -4.02
C TRP A 86 2.39 -0.52 -3.76
N ARG A 87 1.77 0.40 -3.01
CA ARG A 87 2.20 1.80 -2.95
C ARG A 87 2.87 2.13 -1.63
N ARG A 88 3.94 2.91 -1.72
CA ARG A 88 4.64 3.53 -0.59
C ARG A 88 4.61 5.03 -0.79
N TYR A 89 4.08 5.76 0.17
CA TYR A 89 3.96 7.22 0.09
C TYR A 89 3.95 7.85 1.47
N GLN A 90 4.27 9.13 1.53
CA GLN A 90 4.27 9.90 2.77
C GLN A 90 2.91 10.59 2.94
N THR A 91 2.32 10.45 4.12
CA THR A 91 1.06 11.10 4.50
C THR A 91 1.17 11.70 5.90
N ARG A 92 0.12 12.39 6.35
CA ARG A 92 0.03 13.00 7.69
C ARG A 92 -1.22 12.48 8.40
N PRO A 93 -1.09 11.39 9.19
CA PRO A 93 -2.23 10.76 9.82
C PRO A 93 -2.79 11.56 10.99
N ILE A 94 -4.07 11.35 11.26
CA ILE A 94 -4.76 11.78 12.47
C ILE A 94 -5.14 10.53 13.26
N TYR A 95 -4.75 10.50 14.53
CA TYR A 95 -5.08 9.40 15.42
C TYR A 95 -6.35 9.68 16.20
N ALA A 96 -7.16 8.64 16.40
CA ALA A 96 -8.36 8.68 17.22
C ALA A 96 -8.53 7.37 18.00
N GLN A 97 -9.26 7.43 19.11
CA GLN A 97 -9.67 6.27 19.88
C GLN A 97 -11.20 6.20 19.86
N GLU A 98 -11.73 5.00 19.66
CA GLU A 98 -13.16 4.77 19.76
C GLU A 98 -13.57 4.80 21.24
N VAL A 99 -14.40 5.78 21.57
CA VAL A 99 -15.11 5.87 22.85
C VAL A 99 -16.49 5.26 22.63
N GLY A 100 -17.11 4.67 23.66
CA GLY A 100 -18.43 4.05 23.57
C GLY A 100 -19.45 4.88 22.77
N ASP A 101 -20.43 4.19 22.17
CA ASP A 101 -21.40 4.71 21.20
C ASP A 101 -20.80 5.19 19.86
N ASN A 102 -19.81 4.45 19.31
CA ASN A 102 -19.17 4.73 18.01
C ASN A 102 -18.60 6.17 17.89
N ARG A 103 -18.24 6.80 19.00
CA ARG A 103 -17.72 8.17 19.00
C ARG A 103 -16.21 8.14 18.90
N LEU A 104 -15.68 8.79 17.87
CA LEU A 104 -14.23 8.92 17.69
C LEU A 104 -13.70 10.12 18.49
N ARG A 105 -12.85 9.85 19.47
CA ARG A 105 -12.11 10.88 20.20
C ARG A 105 -10.73 11.07 19.57
N PRO A 106 -10.39 12.26 19.05
CA PRO A 106 -9.05 12.51 18.53
C PRO A 106 -8.01 12.46 19.66
N ILE A 107 -6.86 11.86 19.37
CA ILE A 107 -5.73 11.76 20.29
C ILE A 107 -4.50 12.47 19.70
N HIS A 108 -3.61 12.94 20.58
CA HIS A 108 -2.44 13.72 20.16
C HIS A 108 -1.27 12.83 19.71
N CYS A 109 -1.20 11.60 20.23
CA CYS A 109 -0.19 10.61 19.92
C CYS A 109 -0.74 9.19 20.08
N THR A 110 -0.07 8.22 19.45
CA THR A 110 -0.42 6.80 19.53
C THR A 110 -0.20 6.23 20.94
N PRO A 111 -1.11 5.40 21.47
CA PRO A 111 -0.90 4.67 22.70
C PRO A 111 0.21 3.61 22.54
N GLU A 112 0.81 3.15 23.65
CA GLU A 112 1.98 2.27 23.59
C GLU A 112 1.66 0.81 23.29
N HIS A 113 0.56 0.31 23.86
CA HIS A 113 0.20 -1.12 23.83
C HIS A 113 -1.23 -1.37 23.36
N GLU A 114 -1.96 -0.30 23.04
CA GLU A 114 -3.32 -0.34 22.55
C GLU A 114 -3.35 -0.05 21.05
N ASP A 115 -4.42 -0.50 20.41
CA ASP A 115 -4.72 -0.12 19.04
C ASP A 115 -5.42 1.24 19.05
N CYS A 116 -5.16 2.03 18.02
CA CYS A 116 -5.90 3.26 17.76
C CYS A 116 -6.36 3.27 16.30
N LEU A 117 -7.31 4.15 16.00
CA LEU A 117 -7.72 4.42 14.64
C LEU A 117 -6.79 5.48 14.06
N GLU A 118 -6.33 5.23 12.85
CA GLU A 118 -5.51 6.11 12.05
C GLU A 118 -6.31 6.54 10.82
N MET A 119 -6.42 7.84 10.61
CA MET A 119 -7.10 8.42 9.45
C MET A 119 -6.10 9.21 8.61
N PHE A 120 -5.95 8.86 7.34
CA PHE A 120 -5.00 9.52 6.45
C PHE A 120 -5.50 9.57 5.01
N TRP A 121 -4.98 10.54 4.26
CA TRP A 121 -5.29 10.71 2.84
C TRP A 121 -4.28 9.94 1.98
N GLY A 122 -4.78 9.24 0.95
CA GLY A 122 -3.94 8.54 -0.02
C GLY A 122 -4.74 7.73 -1.05
N PRO A 123 -4.06 6.99 -1.94
CA PRO A 123 -4.68 5.99 -2.79
C PRO A 123 -5.43 4.97 -1.96
N LEU A 124 -6.69 4.71 -2.30
CA LEU A 124 -7.54 3.77 -1.59
C LEU A 124 -6.99 2.35 -1.74
N ALA A 125 -7.24 1.53 -0.73
CA ALA A 125 -6.95 0.12 -0.74
C ALA A 125 -8.22 -0.64 -0.32
N PRO A 126 -8.41 -1.88 -0.78
CA PRO A 126 -9.55 -2.69 -0.39
C PRO A 126 -9.64 -2.84 1.14
N PRO A 127 -10.85 -2.97 1.71
CA PRO A 127 -11.01 -3.27 3.13
C PRO A 127 -10.20 -4.50 3.55
N ASN A 128 -9.74 -4.51 4.81
CA ASN A 128 -8.88 -5.57 5.37
C ASN A 128 -7.47 -5.70 4.74
N THR A 129 -7.04 -4.72 3.95
CA THR A 129 -5.65 -4.63 3.49
C THR A 129 -4.71 -4.30 4.66
N GLY A 130 -3.60 -5.03 4.75
CA GLY A 130 -2.55 -4.75 5.74
C GLY A 130 -1.83 -3.43 5.46
N VAL A 131 -1.57 -2.67 6.51
CA VAL A 131 -0.84 -1.39 6.45
C VAL A 131 0.40 -1.49 7.33
N VAL A 132 1.53 -1.04 6.81
CA VAL A 132 2.76 -0.85 7.59
C VAL A 132 3.15 0.61 7.53
N ALA A 133 3.42 1.20 8.69
CA ALA A 133 3.83 2.58 8.81
C ALA A 133 5.27 2.71 9.31
N ILE A 134 6.06 3.53 8.63
CA ILE A 134 7.49 3.70 8.85
C ILE A 134 7.77 5.19 9.01
N HIS A 135 8.45 5.56 10.10
CA HIS A 135 8.77 6.97 10.37
C HIS A 135 9.93 7.49 9.51
N ASN A 136 10.92 6.66 9.21
CA ASN A 136 12.08 7.09 8.43
C ASN A 136 12.64 5.91 7.61
N LEU A 137 12.94 6.16 6.33
CA LEU A 137 13.57 5.22 5.41
C LEU A 137 15.10 5.34 5.37
N ALA A 138 15.67 6.40 5.93
CA ALA A 138 17.11 6.59 5.95
C ALA A 138 17.72 5.47 6.81
N GLY A 139 18.38 4.53 6.13
CA GLY A 139 19.23 3.56 6.80
C GLY A 139 20.23 4.32 7.63
N ARG A 140 20.13 4.20 8.96
CA ARG A 140 21.32 4.41 9.79
C ARG A 140 22.32 3.40 9.26
N LYS A 141 23.33 3.88 8.53
CA LYS A 141 24.59 3.15 8.43
C LYS A 141 25.04 2.96 9.88
N VAL A 142 24.87 1.73 10.38
CA VAL A 142 25.58 1.26 11.56
C VAL A 142 27.02 1.07 11.16
#